data_AF-A0A931UEM1-F1
#
_entry.id   AF-A0A931UEM1-F1
#
_cell.length_a   1.000
_cell.length_b   1.000
_cell.length_c   1.000
_cell.angle_alpha   90.00
_cell.angle_beta   90.00
_cell.angle_gamma   90.00
#
_symmetry.space_group_name_H-M   'P 1'
#
loop_
_entity.id
_entity.type
_entity.pdbx_description
1 polymer ?
#
loop_
_entity_poly.entity_id
_entity_poly.type
_entity_poly.pdbx_seq_one_letter_code
_entity_poly.pdbx_strand_id
1 'polypeptide(L)' 'MRSPCVTPAIVLRSWPFGESDKIVSSPTEGHAKVTGIAKGAALSRRRFV' A
#
# COMPACT_ATOMS: atom_id res chain seq x y z
N MET A 1 -0.87 -6.58 -20.63
CA MET A 1 -1.56 -6.32 -19.34
C MET A 1 -0.99 -7.27 -18.30
N ARG A 2 -0.52 -6.80 -17.14
CA ARG A 2 -0.17 -7.70 -16.03
C ARG A 2 -1.47 -8.09 -15.31
N SER A 3 -1.68 -9.37 -15.06
CA SER A 3 -2.81 -9.84 -14.28
C SER A 3 -2.72 -9.30 -12.85
N PRO A 4 -3.84 -8.87 -12.24
CA PRO A 4 -3.83 -8.47 -10.84
C PRO A 4 -3.48 -9.68 -9.96
N CYS A 5 -2.49 -9.53 -9.09
CA CYS A 5 -2.12 -10.52 -8.08
C CYS A 5 -2.59 -10.06 -6.70
N VAL A 6 -3.13 -10.99 -5.91
CA VAL A 6 -3.51 -10.75 -4.52
C VAL A 6 -2.62 -11.63 -3.64
N THR A 7 -1.92 -11.01 -2.70
CA THR A 7 -1.07 -11.71 -1.73
C THR A 7 -1.28 -11.10 -0.34
N PRO A 8 -1.31 -11.90 0.73
CA PRO A 8 -1.29 -11.40 2.09
C PRO A 8 -0.05 -10.51 2.35
N ALA A 9 -0.25 -9.41 3.05
CA ALA A 9 0.81 -8.45 3.37
C ALA A 9 0.53 -7.74 4.69
N ILE A 10 1.59 -7.35 5.40
CA ILE A 10 1.51 -6.54 6.62
C ILE A 10 2.06 -5.15 6.32
N VAL A 11 1.39 -4.09 6.77
CA VAL A 11 1.86 -2.72 6.54
C VAL A 11 2.92 -2.37 7.58
N LEU A 12 4.18 -2.17 7.16
CA LEU A 12 5.25 -1.76 8.07
C LEU A 12 5.24 -0.26 8.32
N ARG A 13 5.01 0.53 7.27
CA ARG A 13 4.99 1.99 7.33
C ARG A 13 4.07 2.54 6.25
N SER A 14 3.34 3.59 6.59
CA SER A 14 2.70 4.47 5.63
C SER A 14 3.04 5.93 5.91
N TRP A 15 3.09 6.75 4.87
CA TRP A 15 3.24 8.20 5.00
C TRP A 15 2.48 8.94 3.88
N PRO A 16 2.07 10.19 4.11
CA PRO A 16 1.37 10.99 3.11
C PRO A 16 2.19 11.12 1.82
N PHE A 17 1.49 11.06 0.68
CA PHE A 17 2.03 11.33 -0.64
C PHE A 17 1.02 12.17 -1.42
N GLY A 18 1.32 13.46 -1.58
CA GLY A 18 0.35 14.41 -2.11
C GLY A 18 -0.87 14.57 -1.20
N GLU A 19 -1.95 15.10 -1.75
CA GLU A 19 -3.17 15.42 -1.01
C GLU A 19 -4.03 14.19 -0.71
N SER A 20 -4.08 13.25 -1.65
CA SER A 20 -5.03 12.13 -1.61
C SER A 20 -4.41 10.77 -1.32
N ASP A 21 -3.10 10.61 -1.47
CA ASP A 21 -2.46 9.30 -1.50
C ASP A 21 -1.51 9.08 -0.31
N LYS A 22 -1.11 7.82 -0.11
CA LYS A 22 -0.05 7.44 0.82
C LYS A 22 0.97 6.57 0.11
N ILE A 23 2.24 6.71 0.45
CA ILE A 23 3.21 5.66 0.14
C ILE A 23 3.13 4.62 1.25
N VAL A 24 3.11 3.34 0.86
CA VAL A 24 2.98 2.20 1.76
C VAL A 24 4.08 1.20 1.47
N SER A 25 4.72 0.69 2.51
CA SER A 25 5.70 -0.39 2.42
C SER A 25 5.24 -1.60 3.21
N SER A 26 5.25 -2.77 2.57
CA SER A 26 4.75 -4.02 3.14
C SER A 26 5.54 -5.24 2.65
N PRO A 27 6.00 -6.14 3.54
CA PRO A 27 6.37 -7.49 3.16
C PRO A 27 5.11 -8.25 2.76
N THR A 28 5.29 -9.12 1.79
CA THR A 28 4.24 -9.95 1.20
C THR A 28 4.61 -11.41 1.38
N GLU A 29 3.63 -12.29 1.46
CA GLU A 29 3.90 -13.72 1.44
C GLU A 29 4.37 -14.14 0.03
N GLY A 30 5.53 -14.79 -0.03
CA GLY A 30 6.14 -15.26 -1.29
C GLY A 30 6.75 -14.18 -2.19
N HIS A 31 6.69 -12.90 -1.82
CA HIS A 31 7.39 -11.83 -2.55
C HIS A 31 8.19 -10.95 -1.59
N ALA A 32 9.30 -10.39 -2.07
CA ALA A 32 10.10 -9.45 -1.30
C ALA A 32 9.27 -8.22 -0.91
N LYS A 33 9.82 -7.38 -0.02
CA LYS A 33 9.20 -6.11 0.38
C LYS A 33 8.73 -5.31 -0.84
N VAL A 34 7.45 -4.98 -0.88
CA VAL A 34 6.85 -4.13 -1.90
C VAL A 34 6.59 -2.75 -1.31
N THR A 35 6.99 -1.70 -2.03
CA THR A 35 6.66 -0.31 -1.73
C THR A 35 5.88 0.27 -2.90
N GLY A 36 4.76 0.94 -2.61
CA GLY A 36 3.90 1.49 -3.65
C GLY A 36 3.04 2.65 -3.17
N ILE A 37 2.40 3.32 -4.13
CA ILE A 37 1.45 4.41 -3.88
C ILE A 37 0.05 3.83 -3.74
N ALA A 38 -0.53 3.97 -2.56
CA ALA A 38 -1.93 3.67 -2.33
C ALA A 38 -2.77 4.91 -2.66
N LYS A 39 -3.41 4.87 -3.82
CA LYS A 39 -4.26 5.96 -4.32
C LYS A 39 -5.49 6.17 -3.43
N GLY A 40 -5.81 7.42 -3.10
CA GLY A 40 -6.95 7.82 -2.28
C GLY A 40 -6.85 7.43 -0.80
N ALA A 41 -5.69 6.93 -0.38
CA ALA A 41 -5.51 6.38 0.97
C ALA A 41 -5.33 7.44 2.07
N ALA A 42 -5.03 8.70 1.72
CA ALA A 42 -5.00 9.80 2.68
C ALA A 42 -6.41 10.18 3.16
N LEU A 43 -7.39 10.13 2.25
CA LEU A 43 -8.79 10.47 2.52
C LEU A 43 -9.60 9.29 3.08
N SER A 44 -9.01 8.10 3.15
CA SER A 44 -9.70 6.90 3.60
C SER A 44 -9.74 6.81 5.13
N ARG A 45 -10.93 6.59 5.69
CA ARG A 45 -11.13 6.28 7.12
C ARG A 45 -10.91 4.80 7.48
N ARG A 46 -10.52 3.97 6.52
CA ARG A 46 -10.31 2.51 6.69
C ARG A 46 -8.96 2.02 6.17
N ARG A 47 -8.26 2.79 5.32
CA ARG A 47 -6.98 2.38 4.73
C ARG A 47 -5.82 3.12 5.37
N PHE A 48 -4.95 2.35 6.02
CA PHE A 48 -3.74 2.82 6.71
C PHE A 48 -4.05 3.94 7.71
N VAL A 49 -5.16 3.74 8.42
CA VAL A 49 -5.56 4.41 9.67
C VAL A 49 -5.22 3.51 10.84
#